data_AF-A0A316JTM6-F1
#
_entry.id   AF-A0A316JTM6-F1
#
_cell.length_a   1.000
_cell.length_b   1.000
_cell.length_c   1.000
_cell.angle_alpha   90.00
_cell.angle_beta   90.00
_cell.angle_gamma   90.00
#
_symmetry.space_group_name_H-M   'P 1'
#
loop_
_entity.id
_entity.type
_entity.pdbx_description
1 polymer ?
#
loop_
_entity_poly.entity_id
_entity_poly.type
_entity_poly.pdbx_seq_one_letter_code
_entity_poly.pdbx_strand_id
1 'polypeptide(L)'
;MSVSNPAAYNHPTPWDTVFEPVTLPAMFVRTARQRGDAPFLHFLGRTYSYKSVLAEADVFACRLRALGIKKGDRVGLFLPNVPIYASAYYGAMMAGTELMFLDKEDYTKLAPEGEPGELAVHGPQIMRGYWNREEASAEVLIEREGKVWLRTGDVAVIDQDGFLQIVDRIKDMIAVGGFKVFPSQVEHVIVQNEAIKEALVIGVPNDYLGEMPRAFVTLNKGAMATAEELASWVNDRVGKHERVDLVVIRDELPKTLIGKLDRKALRAEVL
;
A
#
# COMPACT_ATOMS: atom_id res chain seq x y z
N MET A 1 -11.71 -52.93 -19.84
CA MET A 1 -10.28 -52.57 -19.88
C MET A 1 -10.19 -51.09 -19.61
N SER A 2 -9.65 -50.71 -18.46
CA SER A 2 -9.46 -49.31 -18.05
C SER A 2 -8.35 -48.69 -18.90
N VAL A 3 -8.67 -47.60 -19.60
CA VAL A 3 -7.68 -46.83 -20.35
C VAL A 3 -6.91 -46.00 -19.33
N SER A 4 -5.67 -46.40 -19.01
CA SER A 4 -4.77 -45.63 -18.17
C SER A 4 -4.40 -44.33 -18.90
N ASN A 5 -4.83 -43.19 -18.34
CA ASN A 5 -4.46 -41.87 -18.83
C ASN A 5 -2.95 -41.63 -18.58
N PRO A 6 -2.09 -41.52 -19.61
CA PRO A 6 -0.63 -41.45 -19.44
C PRO A 6 -0.10 -40.07 -19.02
N ALA A 7 -0.96 -39.07 -18.83
CA ALA A 7 -0.54 -37.71 -18.52
C ALA A 7 -1.02 -37.28 -17.13
N ALA A 8 -0.63 -38.02 -16.10
CA ALA A 8 -0.67 -37.47 -14.74
C ALA A 8 0.45 -36.42 -14.64
N TYR A 9 0.09 -35.14 -14.77
CA TYR A 9 0.99 -34.04 -14.48
C TYR A 9 1.38 -34.10 -13.00
N ASN A 10 2.56 -34.67 -12.71
CA ASN A 10 3.13 -34.70 -11.38
C ASN A 10 3.69 -33.31 -11.07
N HIS A 11 2.83 -32.42 -10.59
CA HIS A 11 3.27 -31.15 -10.02
C HIS A 11 4.30 -31.44 -8.91
N PRO A 12 5.44 -30.73 -8.85
CA PRO A 12 6.54 -31.04 -7.91
C PRO A 12 6.15 -30.89 -6.44
N THR A 13 4.98 -30.31 -6.16
CA THR A 13 4.36 -30.22 -4.85
C THR A 13 2.86 -30.51 -4.96
N PRO A 14 2.17 -30.88 -3.86
CA PRO A 14 0.71 -31.01 -3.84
C PRO A 14 -0.02 -29.75 -4.37
N TRP A 15 -1.18 -29.91 -5.00
CA TRP A 15 -1.93 -28.78 -5.57
C TRP A 15 -2.47 -27.80 -4.51
N ASP A 16 -2.69 -28.29 -3.30
CA ASP A 16 -3.09 -27.55 -2.10
C ASP A 16 -1.90 -26.97 -1.32
N THR A 17 -0.70 -26.96 -1.91
CA THR A 17 0.47 -26.32 -1.30
C THR A 17 0.23 -24.82 -1.15
N VAL A 18 0.16 -24.35 0.08
CA VAL A 18 0.12 -22.92 0.40
C VAL A 18 1.56 -22.39 0.40
N PHE A 19 1.83 -21.43 -0.48
CA PHE A 19 3.10 -20.72 -0.50
C PHE A 19 3.00 -19.46 0.35
N GLU A 20 4.04 -19.20 1.12
CA GLU A 20 4.20 -17.91 1.80
C GLU A 20 4.12 -16.77 0.77
N PRO A 21 3.24 -15.78 0.98
CA PRO A 21 2.98 -14.74 0.02
C PRO A 21 4.15 -13.74 0.02
N VAL A 22 5.13 -13.96 -0.85
CA VAL A 22 6.30 -13.07 -1.02
C VAL A 22 6.44 -12.62 -2.46
N THR A 23 7.17 -11.53 -2.70
CA THR A 23 7.44 -11.07 -4.07
C THR A 23 8.24 -12.11 -4.84
N LEU A 24 8.01 -12.19 -6.16
CA LEU A 24 8.74 -13.11 -7.04
C LEU A 24 10.29 -13.00 -6.92
N PRO A 25 10.91 -11.79 -6.89
CA PRO A 25 12.35 -11.67 -6.63
C PRO A 25 12.75 -12.14 -5.23
N ALA A 26 11.93 -11.90 -4.19
CA ALA A 26 12.21 -12.40 -2.85
C ALA A 26 12.19 -13.93 -2.78
N MET A 27 11.20 -14.58 -3.41
CA MET A 27 11.11 -16.03 -3.53
C MET A 27 12.34 -16.62 -4.24
N PHE A 28 12.79 -15.96 -5.31
CA PHE A 28 13.97 -16.35 -6.08
C PHE A 28 15.26 -16.24 -5.25
N VAL A 29 15.50 -15.10 -4.60
CA VAL A 29 16.66 -14.88 -3.72
C VAL A 29 16.69 -15.90 -2.58
N ARG A 30 15.54 -16.17 -1.96
CA ARG A 30 15.42 -17.18 -0.88
C ARG A 30 15.83 -18.56 -1.38
N THR A 31 15.29 -18.99 -2.51
CA THR A 31 15.58 -20.31 -3.09
C THR A 31 17.06 -20.41 -3.49
N ALA A 32 17.64 -19.36 -4.08
CA ALA A 32 19.04 -19.34 -4.45
C ALA A 32 20.00 -19.38 -3.25
N ARG A 33 19.62 -18.81 -2.10
CA ARG A 33 20.39 -18.92 -0.85
C ARG A 33 20.33 -20.34 -0.27
N GLN A 34 19.17 -20.97 -0.32
CA GLN A 34 18.96 -22.31 0.28
C GLN A 34 19.47 -23.45 -0.61
N ARG A 35 19.33 -23.31 -1.93
CA ARG A 35 19.61 -24.34 -2.93
C ARG A 35 20.37 -23.76 -4.13
N GLY A 36 21.44 -23.03 -3.84
CA GLY A 36 22.19 -22.30 -4.87
C GLY A 36 22.72 -23.17 -6.01
N ASP A 37 23.16 -24.40 -5.71
CA ASP A 37 23.70 -25.32 -6.73
C ASP A 37 22.61 -26.12 -7.46
N ALA A 38 21.34 -26.01 -7.04
CA ALA A 38 20.25 -26.69 -7.72
C ALA A 38 20.04 -26.11 -9.14
N PRO A 39 19.61 -26.95 -10.10
CA PRO A 39 19.26 -26.47 -11.43
C PRO A 39 18.14 -25.43 -11.39
N PHE A 40 18.39 -24.24 -11.93
CA PHE A 40 17.38 -23.22 -12.18
C PHE A 40 16.75 -23.42 -13.56
N LEU A 41 17.60 -23.60 -14.59
CA LEU A 41 17.15 -23.92 -15.93
C LEU A 41 18.19 -24.77 -16.68
N HIS A 42 17.72 -25.47 -17.71
CA HIS A 42 18.56 -26.19 -18.66
C HIS A 42 18.41 -25.58 -20.06
N PHE A 43 19.52 -25.38 -20.75
CA PHE A 43 19.52 -24.84 -22.11
C PHE A 43 20.69 -25.38 -22.92
N LEU A 44 20.38 -26.02 -24.07
CA LEU A 44 21.36 -26.60 -25.01
C LEU A 44 22.48 -27.41 -24.32
N GLY A 45 22.10 -28.33 -23.44
CA GLY A 45 23.04 -29.22 -22.74
C GLY A 45 23.82 -28.58 -21.59
N ARG A 46 23.53 -27.31 -21.24
CA ARG A 46 24.08 -26.64 -20.08
C ARG A 46 23.03 -26.49 -18.99
N THR A 47 23.48 -26.59 -17.74
CA THR A 47 22.67 -26.34 -16.55
C THR A 47 23.12 -25.02 -15.94
N TYR A 48 22.16 -24.15 -15.66
CA TYR A 48 22.37 -22.88 -14.97
C TYR A 48 21.80 -23.05 -13.56
N SER A 49 22.59 -22.75 -12.54
CA SER A 49 22.17 -22.91 -11.15
C SER A 49 21.46 -21.67 -10.64
N TYR A 50 20.68 -21.81 -9.58
CA TYR A 50 20.06 -20.64 -8.94
C TYR A 50 21.10 -19.59 -8.52
N LYS A 51 22.26 -20.03 -8.01
CA LYS A 51 23.36 -19.16 -7.63
C LYS A 51 23.93 -18.38 -8.81
N SER A 52 24.13 -19.02 -9.97
CA SER A 52 24.68 -18.33 -11.14
C SER A 52 23.69 -17.32 -11.71
N VAL A 53 22.40 -17.68 -11.80
CA VAL A 53 21.36 -16.78 -12.31
C VAL A 53 21.15 -15.60 -11.37
N LEU A 54 21.22 -15.79 -10.04
CA LEU A 54 21.11 -14.70 -9.08
C LEU A 54 22.28 -13.72 -9.20
N ALA A 55 23.52 -14.22 -9.30
CA ALA A 55 24.68 -13.36 -9.47
C ALA A 55 24.59 -12.50 -10.74
N GLU A 56 24.11 -13.09 -11.84
CA GLU A 56 23.87 -12.35 -13.08
C GLU A 56 22.73 -11.32 -12.94
N ALA A 57 21.64 -11.67 -12.26
CA ALA A 57 20.52 -10.76 -12.00
C ALA A 57 20.94 -9.56 -11.13
N ASP A 58 21.77 -9.78 -10.11
CA ASP A 58 22.33 -8.71 -9.27
C ASP A 58 23.22 -7.75 -10.07
N VAL A 59 24.10 -8.30 -10.92
CA VAL A 59 24.92 -7.50 -11.83
C VAL A 59 24.04 -6.71 -12.79
N PHE A 60 23.01 -7.32 -13.35
CA PHE A 60 22.07 -6.67 -14.25
C PHE A 60 21.31 -5.52 -13.56
N ALA A 61 20.78 -5.74 -12.35
CA ALA A 61 20.11 -4.71 -11.54
C ALA A 61 21.04 -3.53 -11.23
N CYS A 62 22.28 -3.80 -10.84
CA CYS A 62 23.31 -2.78 -10.61
C CYS A 62 23.64 -2.00 -11.87
N ARG A 63 23.74 -2.67 -13.03
CA ARG A 63 24.02 -2.02 -14.31
C ARG A 63 22.84 -1.18 -14.80
N LEU A 64 21.60 -1.63 -14.65
CA LEU A 64 20.43 -0.81 -14.95
C LEU A 64 20.41 0.47 -14.11
N ARG A 65 20.71 0.37 -12.81
CA ARG A 65 20.86 1.54 -11.92
C ARG A 65 21.99 2.46 -12.36
N ALA A 66 23.15 1.91 -12.73
CA ALA A 66 24.30 2.67 -13.22
C ALA A 66 24.04 3.36 -14.58
N LEU A 67 23.20 2.75 -15.43
CA LEU A 67 22.70 3.35 -16.68
C LEU A 67 21.67 4.46 -16.43
N GLY A 68 21.37 4.75 -15.17
CA GLY A 68 20.51 5.85 -14.77
C GLY A 68 19.03 5.55 -14.90
N ILE A 69 18.63 4.27 -14.84
CA ILE A 69 17.23 3.87 -14.89
C ILE A 69 16.42 4.53 -13.76
N LYS A 70 15.22 4.98 -14.10
CA LYS A 70 14.30 5.68 -13.22
C LYS A 70 12.96 5.01 -13.12
N LYS A 71 12.18 5.29 -12.07
CA LYS A 71 10.83 4.71 -12.01
C LYS A 71 9.99 5.36 -13.08
N GLY A 72 9.11 4.57 -13.64
CA GLY A 72 8.34 4.95 -14.81
C GLY A 72 9.09 4.64 -16.10
N ASP A 73 10.42 4.47 -16.05
CA ASP A 73 11.15 3.91 -17.18
C ASP A 73 10.67 2.48 -17.37
N ARG A 74 10.22 2.21 -18.60
CA ARG A 74 9.78 0.88 -18.99
C ARG A 74 11.01 0.13 -19.43
N VAL A 75 11.40 -0.88 -18.66
CA VAL A 75 12.43 -1.84 -19.09
C VAL A 75 11.80 -2.82 -20.05
N GLY A 76 12.01 -2.61 -21.35
CA GLY A 76 11.73 -3.61 -22.36
C GLY A 76 12.87 -4.62 -22.40
N LEU A 77 12.59 -5.88 -22.06
CA LEU A 77 13.54 -6.97 -22.28
C LEU A 77 13.31 -7.54 -23.68
N PHE A 78 14.09 -7.07 -24.66
CA PHE A 78 14.10 -7.62 -26.01
C PHE A 78 15.27 -8.58 -26.17
N LEU A 79 15.06 -9.82 -25.74
CA LEU A 79 16.07 -10.87 -25.73
C LEU A 79 15.47 -12.12 -26.41
N PRO A 80 16.28 -12.94 -27.10
CA PRO A 80 15.83 -14.24 -27.57
C PRO A 80 15.51 -15.15 -26.38
N ASN A 81 14.83 -16.27 -26.60
CA ASN A 81 14.53 -17.25 -25.56
C ASN A 81 15.81 -18.02 -25.16
N VAL A 82 16.67 -17.35 -24.40
CA VAL A 82 17.99 -17.81 -23.94
C VAL A 82 18.12 -17.59 -22.43
N PRO A 83 19.02 -18.31 -21.73
CA PRO A 83 19.17 -18.27 -20.27
C PRO A 83 19.27 -16.87 -19.66
N ILE A 84 19.97 -15.95 -20.33
CA ILE A 84 20.17 -14.58 -19.84
C ILE A 84 18.86 -13.79 -19.70
N TYR A 85 17.78 -14.22 -20.36
CA TYR A 85 16.44 -13.66 -20.15
C TYR A 85 16.01 -13.77 -18.69
N ALA A 86 16.25 -14.92 -18.04
CA ALA A 86 15.87 -15.11 -16.64
C ALA A 86 16.64 -14.15 -15.73
N SER A 87 17.95 -14.05 -15.92
CA SER A 87 18.81 -13.12 -15.17
C SER A 87 18.36 -11.67 -15.36
N ALA A 88 18.06 -11.26 -16.60
CA ALA A 88 17.58 -9.92 -16.91
C ALA A 88 16.18 -9.62 -16.33
N TYR A 89 15.29 -10.61 -16.35
CA TYR A 89 13.92 -10.51 -15.82
C TYR A 89 13.92 -10.26 -14.30
N TYR A 90 14.64 -11.10 -13.54
CA TYR A 90 14.78 -10.92 -12.10
C TYR A 90 15.58 -9.65 -11.77
N GLY A 91 16.67 -9.38 -12.49
CA GLY A 91 17.48 -8.18 -12.28
C GLY A 91 16.70 -6.87 -12.50
N ALA A 92 15.80 -6.83 -13.48
CA ALA A 92 14.93 -5.67 -13.69
C ALA A 92 13.96 -5.46 -12.52
N MET A 93 13.37 -6.52 -11.97
CA MET A 93 12.49 -6.44 -10.80
C MET A 93 13.26 -6.06 -9.52
N MET A 94 14.50 -6.53 -9.37
CA MET A 94 15.36 -6.26 -8.22
C MET A 94 15.93 -4.83 -8.19
N ALA A 95 15.66 -4.02 -9.22
CA ALA A 95 16.24 -2.68 -9.34
C ALA A 95 15.48 -1.54 -8.62
N GLY A 96 14.32 -1.74 -7.94
CA GLY A 96 13.44 -0.60 -7.56
C GLY A 96 12.74 -0.56 -6.18
N THR A 97 12.83 0.65 -5.57
CA THR A 97 12.06 1.31 -4.47
C THR A 97 12.35 0.93 -3.01
N GLU A 98 12.86 1.90 -2.23
CA GLU A 98 13.03 1.84 -0.78
C GLU A 98 11.85 2.52 -0.07
N LEU A 99 11.38 1.94 1.03
CA LEU A 99 10.29 2.44 1.87
C LEU A 99 10.82 2.72 3.28
N MET A 100 10.29 3.77 3.90
CA MET A 100 10.55 4.12 5.30
C MET A 100 9.23 4.57 5.93
N PHE A 101 9.01 4.18 7.19
CA PHE A 101 7.87 4.65 7.98
C PHE A 101 8.35 5.75 8.92
N LEU A 102 7.84 6.95 8.70
CA LEU A 102 8.09 8.11 9.55
C LEU A 102 7.01 8.22 10.61
N ASP A 103 7.36 8.82 11.75
CA ASP A 103 6.37 9.10 12.77
C ASP A 103 5.29 10.08 12.27
N LYS A 104 4.05 9.89 12.74
CA LYS A 104 2.86 10.61 12.26
C LYS A 104 2.79 12.06 12.75
N GLU A 105 3.53 12.40 13.80
CA GLU A 105 3.59 13.75 14.37
C GLU A 105 4.92 14.44 14.06
N ASP A 106 6.01 13.66 14.08
CA ASP A 106 7.36 14.16 13.87
C ASP A 106 8.09 13.32 12.81
N TYR A 107 7.97 13.74 11.55
CA TYR A 107 8.56 13.04 10.41
C TYR A 107 10.11 12.90 10.47
N THR A 108 10.78 13.58 11.41
CA THR A 108 12.22 13.41 11.62
C THR A 108 12.55 12.09 12.31
N LYS A 109 11.57 11.47 12.97
CA LYS A 109 11.69 10.17 13.65
C LYS A 109 11.11 9.05 12.78
N LEU A 110 11.57 7.82 13.06
CA LEU A 110 10.90 6.63 12.52
C LEU A 110 9.64 6.35 13.32
N ALA A 111 8.64 5.76 12.67
CA ALA A 111 7.49 5.21 13.38
C ALA A 111 7.95 4.10 14.34
N PRO A 112 7.30 3.94 15.51
CA PRO A 112 7.53 2.80 16.38
C PRO A 112 7.29 1.46 15.66
N GLU A 113 8.00 0.43 16.07
CA GLU A 113 7.88 -0.90 15.46
C GLU A 113 6.44 -1.45 15.63
N GLY A 114 5.85 -1.90 14.52
CA GLY A 114 4.47 -2.43 14.49
C GLY A 114 3.36 -1.36 14.49
N GLU A 115 3.69 -0.07 14.60
CA GLU A 115 2.70 1.00 14.53
C GLU A 115 2.53 1.57 13.11
N PRO A 116 1.34 2.09 12.75
CA PRO A 116 1.17 2.83 11.51
C PRO A 116 2.09 4.04 11.44
N GLY A 117 2.78 4.21 10.31
CA GLY A 117 3.66 5.34 10.05
C GLY A 117 3.38 6.01 8.71
N GLU A 118 3.81 7.26 8.57
CA GLU A 118 3.78 7.94 7.28
C GLU A 118 4.76 7.26 6.32
N LEU A 119 4.26 6.81 5.17
CA LEU A 119 5.05 6.19 4.13
C LEU A 119 5.91 7.24 3.42
N ALA A 120 7.22 7.11 3.58
CA ALA A 120 8.21 7.82 2.80
C ALA A 120 8.86 6.88 1.79
N VAL A 121 9.03 7.37 0.57
CA VAL A 121 9.55 6.56 -0.54
C VAL A 121 10.79 7.18 -1.14
N HIS A 122 11.83 6.36 -1.30
CA HIS A 122 13.03 6.70 -2.05
C HIS A 122 13.15 5.79 -3.27
N GLY A 123 13.73 6.34 -4.31
CA GLY A 123 14.02 5.62 -5.53
C GLY A 123 13.88 6.54 -6.72
N PRO A 124 14.18 6.03 -7.91
CA PRO A 124 14.40 6.91 -9.03
C PRO A 124 13.07 7.42 -9.63
N GLN A 125 11.94 7.10 -9.00
CA GLN A 125 10.61 7.69 -9.16
C GLN A 125 10.37 9.08 -8.71
N ILE A 126 11.17 9.52 -7.75
CA ILE A 126 10.77 10.69 -7.01
C ILE A 126 10.92 11.88 -7.93
N MET A 127 9.85 12.67 -8.02
CA MET A 127 9.86 13.92 -8.74
C MET A 127 11.00 14.80 -8.22
N ARG A 128 11.56 15.65 -9.08
CA ARG A 128 12.57 16.64 -8.63
C ARG A 128 11.97 17.69 -7.68
N GLY A 129 10.65 17.86 -7.74
CA GLY A 129 9.89 18.86 -7.02
C GLY A 129 8.64 19.25 -7.81
N TYR A 130 7.82 20.10 -7.23
CA TYR A 130 6.70 20.76 -7.89
C TYR A 130 7.21 21.94 -8.73
N TRP A 131 6.72 22.05 -9.97
CA TRP A 131 7.11 23.12 -10.89
C TRP A 131 6.82 24.51 -10.31
N ASN A 132 7.84 25.38 -10.23
CA ASN A 132 7.79 26.73 -9.66
C ASN A 132 7.20 26.79 -8.24
N ARG A 133 7.37 25.73 -7.43
CA ARG A 133 6.89 25.66 -6.04
C ARG A 133 7.95 25.00 -5.15
N GLU A 134 9.05 25.70 -4.95
CA GLU A 134 10.19 25.20 -4.16
C GLU A 134 9.80 24.93 -2.70
N GLU A 135 9.04 25.83 -2.07
CA GLU A 135 8.54 25.66 -0.70
C GLU A 135 7.70 24.38 -0.54
N ALA A 136 6.69 24.19 -1.41
CA ALA A 136 5.87 22.97 -1.40
C ALA A 136 6.69 21.71 -1.73
N SER A 137 7.80 21.84 -2.46
CA SER A 137 8.70 20.72 -2.72
C SER A 137 9.48 20.35 -1.47
N ALA A 138 9.99 21.34 -0.73
CA ALA A 138 10.70 21.14 0.53
C ALA A 138 9.82 20.55 1.65
N GLU A 139 8.52 20.79 1.62
CA GLU A 139 7.57 20.20 2.58
C GLU A 139 7.42 18.67 2.44
N VAL A 140 7.52 18.17 1.20
CA VAL A 140 7.30 16.74 0.88
C VAL A 140 8.57 15.97 0.56
N LEU A 141 9.65 16.65 0.13
CA LEU A 141 10.95 16.05 -0.15
C LEU A 141 11.90 16.32 1.02
N ILE A 142 12.20 15.27 1.78
CA ILE A 142 13.10 15.36 2.93
C ILE A 142 14.43 14.68 2.61
N GLU A 143 15.53 15.18 3.16
CA GLU A 143 16.83 14.52 3.09
C GLU A 143 17.09 13.73 4.37
N ARG A 144 17.44 12.46 4.24
CA ARG A 144 17.80 11.59 5.34
C ARG A 144 18.81 10.55 4.87
N GLU A 145 19.89 10.38 5.63
CA GLU A 145 20.99 9.46 5.32
C GLU A 145 21.60 9.69 3.92
N GLY A 146 21.69 10.97 3.50
CA GLY A 146 22.20 11.37 2.18
C GLY A 146 21.29 10.98 1.01
N LYS A 147 20.03 10.61 1.28
CA LYS A 147 19.01 10.29 0.27
C LYS A 147 17.84 11.25 0.37
N VAL A 148 17.24 11.59 -0.77
CA VAL A 148 15.99 12.34 -0.82
C VAL A 148 14.81 11.37 -0.81
N TRP A 149 13.90 11.57 0.14
CA TRP A 149 12.69 10.78 0.35
C TRP A 149 11.46 11.64 0.08
N LEU A 150 10.49 11.11 -0.65
CA LEU A 150 9.17 11.73 -0.76
C LEU A 150 8.28 11.22 0.35
N ARG A 151 7.80 12.14 1.19
CA ARG A 151 6.67 11.93 2.09
C ARG A 151 5.40 11.86 1.24
N THR A 152 4.79 10.68 1.17
CA THR A 152 3.59 10.46 0.34
C THR A 152 2.34 11.11 0.95
N GLY A 153 2.38 11.34 2.27
CA GLY A 153 1.21 11.69 3.08
C GLY A 153 0.24 10.53 3.30
N ASP A 154 0.58 9.31 2.87
CA ASP A 154 -0.16 8.08 3.16
C ASP A 154 0.38 7.47 4.46
N VAL A 155 -0.50 7.05 5.35
CA VAL A 155 -0.16 6.29 6.56
C VAL A 155 -0.38 4.82 6.24
N ALA A 156 0.59 3.98 6.58
CA ALA A 156 0.56 2.57 6.25
C ALA A 156 1.18 1.71 7.36
N VAL A 157 0.90 0.40 7.30
CA VAL A 157 1.51 -0.64 8.13
C VAL A 157 2.09 -1.74 7.24
N ILE A 158 3.03 -2.50 7.78
CA ILE A 158 3.45 -3.79 7.22
C ILE A 158 2.83 -4.88 8.09
N ASP A 159 2.11 -5.80 7.46
CA ASP A 159 1.55 -6.97 8.16
C ASP A 159 2.61 -8.05 8.43
N GLN A 160 2.21 -9.11 9.12
CA GLN A 160 3.11 -10.20 9.51
C GLN A 160 3.70 -10.95 8.29
N ASP A 161 3.04 -10.85 7.14
CA ASP A 161 3.45 -11.47 5.88
C ASP A 161 4.32 -10.53 5.02
N GLY A 162 4.56 -9.30 5.48
CA GLY A 162 5.40 -8.33 4.80
C GLY A 162 4.67 -7.47 3.77
N PHE A 163 3.33 -7.49 3.72
CA PHE A 163 2.55 -6.65 2.80
C PHE A 163 2.33 -5.25 3.36
N LEU A 164 2.47 -4.26 2.48
CA LEU A 164 2.12 -2.88 2.77
C LEU A 164 0.61 -2.70 2.66
N GLN A 165 -0.01 -2.27 3.76
CA GLN A 165 -1.42 -1.88 3.79
C GLN A 165 -1.53 -0.37 4.04
N ILE A 166 -2.13 0.36 3.11
CA ILE A 166 -2.46 1.78 3.30
C ILE A 166 -3.65 1.87 4.25
N VAL A 167 -3.47 2.62 5.34
CA VAL A 167 -4.48 2.87 6.36
C VAL A 167 -5.26 4.14 6.00
N ASP A 168 -4.58 5.29 5.90
CA ASP A 168 -5.25 6.57 5.65
C ASP A 168 -4.29 7.64 5.10
N ARG A 169 -4.72 8.90 5.07
CA ARG A 169 -3.92 10.08 4.76
C ARG A 169 -3.60 10.84 6.05
N ILE A 170 -2.33 11.25 6.21
CA ILE A 170 -1.86 11.98 7.41
C ILE A 170 -2.66 13.26 7.68
N LYS A 171 -3.06 13.96 6.62
CA LYS A 171 -3.84 15.21 6.69
C LYS A 171 -5.32 15.03 6.99
N ASP A 172 -5.83 13.80 6.83
CA ASP A 172 -7.24 13.47 7.06
C ASP A 172 -7.46 12.91 8.48
N MET A 173 -6.38 12.55 9.17
CA MET A 173 -6.36 12.08 10.55
C MET A 173 -7.04 13.08 11.50
N ILE A 174 -7.86 12.56 12.41
CA ILE A 174 -8.64 13.33 13.38
C ILE A 174 -7.92 13.26 14.73
N ALA A 175 -7.70 14.41 15.38
CA ALA A 175 -7.06 14.49 16.68
C ALA A 175 -8.11 14.53 17.80
N VAL A 176 -8.39 13.37 18.41
CA VAL A 176 -9.42 13.22 19.45
C VAL A 176 -8.76 13.04 20.81
N GLY A 177 -8.72 14.10 21.63
CA GLY A 177 -8.18 14.03 22.99
C GLY A 177 -6.71 13.57 23.05
N GLY A 178 -5.91 13.92 22.05
CA GLY A 178 -4.52 13.49 21.90
C GLY A 178 -4.33 12.16 21.14
N PHE A 179 -5.41 11.44 20.82
CA PHE A 179 -5.35 10.22 20.02
C PHE A 179 -5.54 10.51 18.53
N LYS A 180 -4.89 9.70 17.69
CA LYS A 180 -5.02 9.75 16.24
C LYS A 180 -6.06 8.76 15.77
N VAL A 181 -7.15 9.27 15.23
CA VAL A 181 -8.22 8.48 14.65
C VAL A 181 -8.12 8.57 13.13
N PHE A 182 -8.16 7.41 12.47
CA PHE A 182 -8.18 7.32 11.01
C PHE A 182 -9.64 7.27 10.52
N PRO A 183 -10.14 8.31 9.83
CA PRO A 183 -11.51 8.32 9.32
C PRO A 183 -11.87 7.07 8.52
N SER A 184 -10.94 6.57 7.70
CA SER A 184 -11.13 5.37 6.88
C SER A 184 -11.48 4.11 7.67
N GLN A 185 -10.96 3.96 8.90
CA GLN A 185 -11.29 2.82 9.77
C GLN A 185 -12.74 2.91 10.24
N VAL A 186 -13.18 4.11 10.62
CA VAL A 186 -14.58 4.38 11.00
C VAL A 186 -15.50 4.20 9.79
N GLU A 187 -15.12 4.73 8.63
CA GLU A 187 -15.84 4.56 7.35
C GLU A 187 -15.98 3.08 7.00
N HIS A 188 -14.93 2.27 7.18
CA HIS A 188 -14.96 0.83 6.92
C HIS A 188 -15.97 0.10 7.81
N VAL A 189 -16.08 0.49 9.08
CA VAL A 189 -17.11 -0.06 9.98
C VAL A 189 -18.51 0.39 9.55
N ILE A 190 -18.67 1.68 9.23
CA ILE A 190 -19.97 2.26 8.82
C ILE A 190 -20.54 1.52 7.60
N VAL A 191 -19.73 1.28 6.57
CA VAL A 191 -20.21 0.64 5.32
C VAL A 191 -20.53 -0.85 5.46
N GLN A 192 -20.23 -1.48 6.61
CA GLN A 192 -20.69 -2.84 6.90
C GLN A 192 -22.17 -2.88 7.30
N ASN A 193 -22.80 -1.73 7.58
CA ASN A 193 -24.23 -1.66 7.80
C ASN A 193 -24.98 -1.80 6.46
N GLU A 194 -25.89 -2.78 6.36
CA GLU A 194 -26.64 -3.07 5.13
C GLU A 194 -27.51 -1.90 4.62
N ALA A 195 -27.88 -0.97 5.49
CA ALA A 195 -28.64 0.21 5.11
C ALA A 195 -27.79 1.27 4.39
N ILE A 196 -26.46 1.22 4.52
CA ILE A 196 -25.56 2.28 4.06
C ILE A 196 -24.94 1.92 2.70
N LYS A 197 -24.98 2.88 1.78
CA LYS A 197 -24.36 2.80 0.45
C LYS A 197 -22.92 3.29 0.46
N GLU A 198 -22.69 4.46 1.05
CA GLU A 198 -21.39 5.13 1.11
C GLU A 198 -21.33 6.03 2.35
N ALA A 199 -20.12 6.23 2.87
CA ALA A 199 -19.86 7.01 4.06
C ALA A 199 -18.59 7.86 3.90
N LEU A 200 -18.60 9.05 4.51
CA LEU A 200 -17.43 9.90 4.73
C LEU A 200 -17.39 10.31 6.19
N VAL A 201 -16.21 10.26 6.80
CA VAL A 201 -15.97 10.73 8.15
C VAL A 201 -14.99 11.91 8.11
N ILE A 202 -15.31 12.96 8.86
CA ILE A 202 -14.46 14.14 9.03
C ILE A 202 -14.31 14.49 10.51
N GLY A 203 -13.21 15.14 10.86
CA GLY A 203 -13.04 15.77 12.16
C GLY A 203 -13.82 17.08 12.22
N VAL A 204 -14.67 17.24 13.24
CA VAL A 204 -15.34 18.50 13.58
C VAL A 204 -14.78 19.07 14.89
N PRO A 205 -14.66 20.40 15.04
CA PRO A 205 -14.16 21.00 16.28
C PRO A 205 -14.97 20.58 17.51
N ASN A 206 -14.26 20.31 18.60
CA ASN A 206 -14.84 19.97 19.89
C ASN A 206 -14.06 20.67 21.02
N ASP A 207 -14.76 21.41 21.88
CA ASP A 207 -14.12 22.25 22.92
C ASP A 207 -13.28 21.46 23.93
N TYR A 208 -13.58 20.18 24.15
CA TYR A 208 -12.89 19.35 25.14
C TYR A 208 -11.83 18.44 24.50
N LEU A 209 -12.16 17.83 23.36
CA LEU A 209 -11.31 16.83 22.69
C LEU A 209 -10.45 17.40 21.56
N GLY A 210 -10.61 18.68 21.22
CA GLY A 210 -10.00 19.29 20.04
C GLY A 210 -10.84 19.01 18.80
N GLU A 211 -10.93 17.75 18.40
CA GLU A 211 -11.83 17.28 17.34
C GLU A 211 -12.66 16.06 17.78
N MET A 212 -13.76 15.82 17.06
CA MET A 212 -14.51 14.57 17.12
C MET A 212 -14.85 14.07 15.71
N PRO A 213 -14.91 12.74 15.49
CA PRO A 213 -15.41 12.18 14.24
C PRO A 213 -16.90 12.50 14.04
N ARG A 214 -17.25 12.97 12.85
CA ARG A 214 -18.64 13.07 12.40
C ARG A 214 -18.81 12.29 11.11
N ALA A 215 -19.86 11.46 11.05
CA ALA A 215 -20.14 10.63 9.89
C ALA A 215 -21.23 11.25 9.00
N PHE A 216 -21.00 11.22 7.70
CA PHE A 216 -21.95 11.60 6.67
C PHE A 216 -22.20 10.38 5.79
N VAL A 217 -23.46 10.00 5.62
CA VAL A 217 -23.82 8.72 4.99
C VAL A 217 -24.91 8.91 3.95
N THR A 218 -24.89 8.07 2.93
CA THR A 218 -26.00 7.91 1.98
C THR A 218 -26.56 6.50 2.12
N LEU A 219 -27.89 6.39 2.16
CA LEU A 219 -28.57 5.11 2.30
C LEU A 219 -28.69 4.35 0.97
N ASN A 220 -28.79 3.02 1.07
CA ASN A 220 -29.19 2.17 -0.05
C ASN A 220 -30.64 2.45 -0.45
N LYS A 221 -30.95 2.26 -1.73
CA LYS A 221 -32.30 2.51 -2.26
C LYS A 221 -33.32 1.64 -1.55
N GLY A 222 -34.29 2.25 -0.88
CA GLY A 222 -35.35 1.55 -0.14
C GLY A 222 -34.98 1.14 1.28
N ALA A 223 -33.75 1.42 1.74
CA ALA A 223 -33.41 1.27 3.15
C ALA A 223 -34.07 2.37 3.98
N MET A 224 -34.51 2.03 5.20
CA MET A 224 -35.02 2.96 6.19
C MET A 224 -34.20 2.80 7.47
N ALA A 225 -33.48 3.85 7.86
CA ALA A 225 -32.72 3.93 9.09
C ALA A 225 -32.67 5.40 9.54
N THR A 226 -32.75 5.63 10.85
CA THR A 226 -32.59 6.97 11.44
C THR A 226 -31.12 7.27 11.73
N ALA A 227 -30.80 8.56 11.83
CA ALA A 227 -29.44 9.01 12.16
C ALA A 227 -28.99 8.48 13.53
N GLU A 228 -29.90 8.45 14.50
CA GLU A 228 -29.67 8.02 15.87
C GLU A 228 -29.39 6.51 15.94
N GLU A 229 -30.17 5.70 15.20
CA GLU A 229 -29.95 4.25 15.09
C GLU A 229 -28.57 3.95 14.50
N LEU A 230 -28.19 4.64 13.42
CA LEU A 230 -26.88 4.47 12.80
C LEU A 230 -25.75 4.92 13.71
N ALA A 231 -25.90 6.06 14.41
CA ALA A 231 -24.89 6.55 15.35
C ALA A 231 -24.66 5.55 16.50
N SER A 232 -25.75 5.02 17.08
CA SER A 232 -25.65 3.97 18.11
C SER A 232 -24.96 2.73 17.56
N TRP A 233 -25.38 2.25 16.38
CA TRP A 233 -24.84 1.05 15.77
C TRP A 233 -23.33 1.14 15.50
N VAL A 234 -22.84 2.29 15.03
CA VAL A 234 -21.42 2.54 14.76
C VAL A 234 -20.65 2.62 16.08
N ASN A 235 -21.16 3.38 17.05
CA ASN A 235 -20.48 3.63 18.33
C ASN A 235 -20.34 2.38 19.22
N ASP A 236 -21.16 1.36 18.98
CA ASP A 236 -21.04 0.03 19.61
C ASP A 236 -19.94 -0.85 18.98
N ARG A 237 -19.39 -0.46 17.83
CA ARG A 237 -18.44 -1.26 17.03
C ARG A 237 -17.05 -0.62 16.89
N VAL A 238 -16.91 0.66 17.24
CA VAL A 238 -15.65 1.39 17.18
C VAL A 238 -15.08 1.64 18.58
N GLY A 239 -13.78 1.91 18.65
CA GLY A 239 -13.10 2.25 19.90
C GLY A 239 -13.59 3.57 20.50
N LYS A 240 -13.30 3.79 21.79
CA LYS A 240 -13.76 4.98 22.54
C LYS A 240 -13.45 6.31 21.83
N HIS A 241 -12.27 6.46 21.26
CA HIS A 241 -11.83 7.69 20.59
C HIS A 241 -12.34 7.81 19.15
N GLU A 242 -12.78 6.71 18.55
CA GLU A 242 -13.26 6.63 17.17
C GLU A 242 -14.77 6.87 17.05
N ARG A 243 -15.46 7.02 18.20
CA ARG A 243 -16.89 7.25 18.25
C ARG A 243 -17.29 8.51 17.51
N VAL A 244 -18.35 8.39 16.73
CA VAL A 244 -18.94 9.52 16.02
C VAL A 244 -19.81 10.34 16.96
N ASP A 245 -19.73 11.67 16.85
CA ASP A 245 -20.61 12.59 17.59
C ASP A 245 -22.03 12.59 17.03
N LEU A 246 -22.14 12.46 15.70
CA LEU A 246 -23.35 12.54 14.93
C LEU A 246 -23.21 11.75 13.62
N VAL A 247 -24.31 11.16 13.18
CA VAL A 247 -24.48 10.65 11.81
C VAL A 247 -25.43 11.60 11.06
N VAL A 248 -25.01 12.07 9.89
CA VAL A 248 -25.83 12.93 9.02
C VAL A 248 -26.17 12.14 7.75
N ILE A 249 -27.45 11.89 7.55
CA ILE A 249 -27.95 11.22 6.34
C ILE A 249 -28.09 12.26 5.23
N ARG A 250 -27.52 11.97 4.05
CA ARG A 250 -27.57 12.80 2.85
C ARG A 250 -28.00 11.98 1.64
N ASP A 251 -28.70 12.64 0.71
CA ASP A 251 -29.07 12.04 -0.58
C ASP A 251 -27.83 11.69 -1.41
N GLU A 252 -26.80 12.55 -1.36
CA GLU A 252 -25.52 12.31 -2.02
C GLU A 252 -24.36 12.95 -1.24
N LEU A 253 -23.22 12.27 -1.23
CA LEU A 253 -21.96 12.79 -0.72
C LEU A 253 -21.15 13.47 -1.84
N PRO A 254 -20.38 14.52 -1.54
CA PRO A 254 -19.57 15.21 -2.54
C PRO A 254 -18.58 14.25 -3.19
N LYS A 255 -18.44 14.35 -4.51
CA LYS A 255 -17.55 13.51 -5.32
C LYS A 255 -16.66 14.37 -6.19
N THR A 256 -15.43 13.90 -6.37
CA THR A 256 -14.48 14.40 -7.35
C THR A 256 -15.00 14.19 -8.78
N LEU A 257 -14.41 14.87 -9.77
CA LEU A 257 -14.72 14.70 -11.20
C LEU A 257 -14.58 13.27 -11.71
N ILE A 258 -13.83 12.42 -11.01
CA ILE A 258 -13.64 11.00 -11.33
C ILE A 258 -14.54 10.06 -10.49
N GLY A 259 -15.53 10.60 -9.78
CA GLY A 259 -16.54 9.85 -9.05
C GLY A 259 -16.13 9.33 -7.67
N LYS A 260 -14.92 9.63 -7.18
CA LYS A 260 -14.51 9.29 -5.81
C LYS A 260 -15.08 10.29 -4.81
N LEU A 261 -15.45 9.82 -3.62
CA LEU A 261 -15.85 10.67 -2.49
C LEU A 261 -14.78 11.74 -2.20
N ASP A 262 -15.23 12.98 -1.99
CA ASP A 262 -14.39 14.16 -1.80
C ASP A 262 -14.51 14.70 -0.37
N ARG A 263 -13.67 14.14 0.51
CA ARG A 263 -13.55 14.58 1.91
C ARG A 263 -13.17 16.06 2.04
N LYS A 264 -12.39 16.60 1.09
CA LYS A 264 -11.95 18.00 1.14
C LYS A 264 -13.12 18.94 0.85
N ALA A 265 -13.94 18.61 -0.16
CA ALA A 265 -15.16 19.35 -0.44
C ALA A 265 -16.14 19.30 0.73
N LEU A 266 -16.33 18.12 1.34
CA LEU A 266 -17.18 17.98 2.52
C LEU A 266 -16.70 18.84 3.70
N ARG A 267 -15.39 18.85 3.99
CA ARG A 267 -14.83 19.70 5.05
C ARG A 267 -15.09 21.18 4.78
N ALA A 268 -14.91 21.65 3.54
CA ALA A 268 -15.12 23.05 3.19
C ALA A 268 -16.61 23.48 3.22
N GLU A 269 -17.54 22.53 3.13
CA GLU A 269 -18.97 22.79 3.23
C GLU A 269 -19.45 22.88 4.70
N VAL A 270 -18.85 22.05 5.57
CA VAL A 270 -19.33 21.83 6.94
C VAL A 270 -18.58 22.67 7.97
N LEU A 271 -17.29 22.96 7.74
CA LEU A 271 -16.41 23.72 8.63
C LEU A 271 -16.27 25.17 8.18
#